data_AF-A0A923Z219-F1
#
_entry.id   AF-A0A923Z219-F1
#
_cell.length_a   1.000
_cell.length_b   1.000
_cell.length_c   1.000
_cell.angle_alpha   90.00
_cell.angle_beta   90.00
_cell.angle_gamma   90.00
#
_symmetry.space_group_name_H-M   'P 1'
#
loop_
_entity.id
_entity.type
_entity.pdbx_description
1 polymer ?
#
loop_
_entity_poly.entity_id
_entity_poly.type
_entity_poly.pdbx_seq_one_letter_code
_entity_poly.pdbx_strand_id
1 'polypeptide(L)'
;LGVLGATPKQVQGEIQTYFSKKATAVMSNVPAPQAPPYLAGSQLDQIMFWVPQSGEIGVGVSILSYNGGVQFGIVIDDEIADDPHDIIRRFEPEFEKLVLLALMGMW
;
A
#
# COMPACT_ATOMS: atom_id res chain seq x y z
N LEU A 1 16.54 6.16 3.28
CA LEU A 1 16.31 4.89 2.57
C LEU A 1 17.47 4.48 1.65
N GLY A 2 18.20 5.41 1.03
CA GLY A 2 19.30 5.09 0.09
C GLY A 2 20.56 4.43 0.69
N VAL A 3 20.77 4.45 2.01
CA VAL A 3 21.97 3.86 2.66
C VAL A 3 21.79 2.37 2.97
N LEU A 4 20.56 1.84 2.94
CA LEU A 4 20.25 0.44 3.25
C LEU A 4 20.54 -0.52 2.07
N GLY A 5 20.79 0.01 0.87
CA GLY A 5 21.14 -0.77 -0.32
C GLY A 5 22.62 -1.14 -0.43
N ALA A 6 23.48 -0.62 0.45
CA ALA A 6 24.93 -0.78 0.39
C ALA A 6 25.51 -1.71 1.48
N THR A 7 24.66 -2.37 2.28
CA THR A 7 25.08 -3.17 3.44
C THR A 7 25.12 -4.67 3.10
N PRO A 8 26.06 -5.47 3.67
CA PRO A 8 26.16 -6.90 3.37
C PRO A 8 24.84 -7.65 3.60
N LYS A 9 24.51 -8.61 2.72
CA LYS A 9 23.24 -9.36 2.70
C LYS A 9 22.85 -9.97 4.06
N GLN A 10 23.83 -10.29 4.90
CA GLN A 10 23.63 -10.83 6.24
C GLN A 10 22.91 -9.86 7.20
N VAL A 11 23.10 -8.54 7.05
CA VAL A 11 22.50 -7.53 7.94
C VAL A 11 21.08 -7.14 7.48
N GLN A 12 20.80 -7.24 6.17
CA GLN A 12 19.46 -6.99 5.61
C GLN A 12 18.42 -8.00 6.10
N GLY A 13 18.78 -9.30 6.16
CA GLY A 13 17.87 -10.36 6.60
C GLY A 13 17.43 -10.20 8.06
N GLU A 14 18.34 -9.78 8.95
CA GLU A 14 18.02 -9.62 10.37
C GLU A 14 17.14 -8.41 10.66
N ILE A 15 17.39 -7.27 10.00
CA ILE A 15 16.55 -6.08 10.15
C ILE A 15 15.15 -6.33 9.58
N GLN A 16 15.06 -6.98 8.41
CA GLN A 16 13.78 -7.32 7.80
C GLN A 16 13.01 -8.33 8.68
N THR A 17 13.68 -9.31 9.27
CA THR A 17 13.07 -10.27 10.20
C THR A 17 12.63 -9.61 11.51
N TYR A 18 13.41 -8.65 12.05
CA TYR A 18 13.05 -7.93 13.26
C TYR A 18 11.83 -7.03 13.09
N PHE A 19 11.73 -6.31 11.97
CA PHE A 19 10.54 -5.52 11.66
C PHE A 19 9.35 -6.40 11.29
N SER A 20 9.55 -7.49 10.54
CA SER A 20 8.47 -8.42 10.18
C SER A 20 7.89 -9.15 11.38
N LYS A 21 8.70 -9.45 12.41
CA LYS A 21 8.24 -10.03 13.68
C LYS A 21 7.50 -9.05 14.60
N LYS A 22 7.50 -7.74 14.28
CA LYS A 22 6.85 -6.69 15.08
C LYS A 22 5.83 -5.87 14.31
N ALA A 23 5.69 -6.11 13.00
CA ALA A 23 4.74 -5.44 12.14
C ALA A 23 3.52 -6.35 11.96
N THR A 24 2.34 -5.80 12.24
CA THR A 24 1.06 -6.47 11.96
C THR A 24 0.57 -6.15 10.55
N ALA A 25 0.97 -5.00 10.02
CA ALA A 25 0.63 -4.53 8.68
C ALA A 25 1.81 -3.82 8.02
N VAL A 26 1.91 -3.93 6.70
CA VAL A 26 2.80 -3.08 5.90
C VAL A 26 1.97 -2.27 4.92
N MET A 27 2.22 -0.96 4.89
CA MET A 27 1.60 -0.04 3.94
C MET A 27 2.66 0.54 3.02
N SER A 28 2.39 0.56 1.72
CA SER A 28 3.23 1.21 0.71
C SER A 28 2.41 2.20 -0.10
N ASN A 29 2.95 3.41 -0.26
CA ASN A 29 2.41 4.44 -1.14
C ASN A 29 3.43 4.70 -2.25
N VAL A 30 3.08 4.30 -3.48
CA VAL A 30 3.99 4.35 -4.62
C VAL A 30 3.52 5.45 -5.58
N PRO A 31 4.39 6.39 -5.98
CA PRO A 31 4.06 7.35 -7.00
C PRO A 31 3.82 6.64 -8.33
N ALA A 32 2.74 6.98 -9.03
CA ALA A 32 2.45 6.38 -10.32
C ALA A 32 3.32 6.96 -11.45
N PRO A 33 3.39 6.26 -12.59
CA PRO A 33 4.02 6.78 -13.80
C PRO A 33 3.42 8.12 -14.22
N GLN A 34 4.27 9.07 -14.61
CA GLN A 34 3.86 10.42 -15.03
C GLN A 34 3.09 10.44 -16.35
N ALA A 35 3.34 9.46 -17.22
CA ALA A 35 2.60 9.26 -18.46
C ALA A 35 1.81 7.94 -18.39
N PRO A 36 0.56 7.90 -18.89
CA PRO A 36 -0.22 6.67 -18.95
C PRO A 36 0.52 5.57 -19.74
N PRO A 37 0.79 4.40 -19.14
CA PRO A 37 1.33 3.27 -19.90
C PRO A 37 0.29 2.71 -20.88
N TYR A 38 0.79 2.17 -21.99
CA TYR A 38 0.01 1.52 -23.03
C TYR A 38 0.49 0.08 -23.20
N LEU A 39 -0.44 -0.84 -23.39
CA LEU A 39 -0.18 -2.22 -23.73
C LEU A 39 -0.86 -2.53 -25.07
N ALA A 40 -0.08 -2.93 -26.08
CA ALA A 40 -0.58 -3.23 -27.42
C ALA A 40 -1.47 -2.10 -28.03
N GLY A 41 -1.13 -0.84 -27.75
CA GLY A 41 -1.88 0.34 -28.23
C GLY A 41 -3.10 0.72 -27.39
N SER A 42 -3.44 -0.05 -26.35
CA SER A 42 -4.51 0.30 -25.41
C SER A 42 -3.92 0.94 -24.16
N GLN A 43 -4.53 2.04 -23.68
CA GLN A 43 -4.14 2.67 -22.43
C GLN A 43 -4.50 1.74 -21.26
N LEU A 44 -3.62 1.61 -20.27
CA LEU A 44 -3.94 0.87 -19.04
C LEU A 44 -4.88 1.70 -18.17
N ASP A 45 -6.06 1.18 -17.84
CA ASP A 45 -7.02 1.87 -16.98
C ASP A 45 -6.60 1.82 -15.50
N GLN A 46 -6.00 0.71 -15.07
CA GLN A 46 -5.62 0.49 -13.69
C GLN A 46 -4.27 -0.24 -13.57
N ILE A 47 -3.55 0.06 -12.48
CA ILE A 47 -2.25 -0.51 -12.16
C ILE A 47 -2.26 -0.86 -10.68
N MET A 48 -2.28 -2.14 -10.33
CA MET A 48 -2.22 -2.59 -8.95
C MET A 48 -0.83 -3.14 -8.65
N PHE A 49 -0.38 -2.99 -7.40
CA PHE A 49 0.82 -3.67 -6.91
C PHE A 49 0.56 -4.28 -5.54
N TRP A 50 1.39 -5.26 -5.20
CA TRP A 50 1.31 -5.97 -3.94
C TRP A 50 2.58 -5.71 -3.14
N VAL A 51 2.41 -5.43 -1.85
CA VAL A 51 3.53 -5.26 -0.93
C VAL A 51 4.10 -6.64 -0.58
N PRO A 52 5.44 -6.84 -0.61
CA PRO A 52 6.01 -8.10 -0.15
C PRO A 52 5.73 -8.28 1.34
N GLN A 53 4.91 -9.28 1.67
CA GLN A 53 4.68 -9.73 3.04
C GLN A 53 5.80 -10.72 3.41
N SER A 54 6.58 -10.38 4.43
CA SER A 54 7.61 -11.25 4.99
C SER A 54 7.21 -11.66 6.41
N GLY A 55 7.50 -12.89 6.80
CA GLY A 55 7.25 -13.37 8.17
C GLY A 55 5.76 -13.46 8.51
N GLU A 56 5.36 -12.93 9.67
CA GLU A 56 4.02 -13.01 10.26
C GLU A 56 3.11 -11.80 9.90
N ILE A 57 3.48 -11.04 8.86
CA ILE A 57 2.71 -9.86 8.43
C ILE A 57 1.47 -10.33 7.67
N GLY A 58 0.33 -10.39 8.36
CA GLY A 58 -0.92 -10.83 7.77
C GLY A 58 -1.70 -9.74 7.01
N VAL A 59 -1.28 -8.47 7.03
CA VAL A 59 -1.95 -7.38 6.30
C VAL A 59 -0.97 -6.57 5.45
N GLY A 60 -1.27 -6.43 4.16
CA GLY A 60 -0.56 -5.60 3.20
C GLY A 60 -1.50 -4.57 2.59
N VAL A 61 -1.10 -3.30 2.59
CA VAL A 61 -1.87 -2.20 2.01
C VAL A 61 -1.06 -1.50 0.93
N SER A 62 -1.66 -1.35 -0.25
CA SER A 62 -1.07 -0.71 -1.42
C SER A 62 -1.86 0.52 -1.79
N ILE A 63 -1.18 1.67 -1.91
CA ILE A 63 -1.77 2.92 -2.38
C ILE A 63 -1.03 3.38 -3.63
N LEU A 64 -1.77 3.65 -4.70
CA LEU A 64 -1.23 4.16 -5.96
C LEU A 64 -2.13 5.24 -6.55
N SER A 65 -1.58 6.43 -6.81
CA SER A 65 -2.33 7.53 -7.42
C SER A 65 -2.08 7.58 -8.92
N TYR A 66 -3.00 7.07 -9.75
CA TYR A 66 -2.86 6.98 -11.20
C TYR A 66 -4.05 7.59 -11.94
N ASN A 67 -3.76 8.32 -13.02
CA ASN A 67 -4.76 8.90 -13.93
C ASN A 67 -5.86 9.72 -13.22
N GLY A 68 -5.46 10.53 -12.24
CA GLY A 68 -6.39 11.36 -11.45
C GLY A 68 -7.20 10.61 -10.39
N GLY A 69 -7.06 9.28 -10.30
CA GLY A 69 -7.65 8.45 -9.25
C GLY A 69 -6.62 7.99 -8.22
N VAL A 70 -7.10 7.60 -7.04
CA VAL A 70 -6.33 6.88 -6.02
C VAL A 70 -6.83 5.44 -5.97
N GLN A 71 -5.92 4.50 -6.09
CA GLN A 71 -6.17 3.07 -5.96
C GLN A 71 -5.71 2.62 -4.58
N PHE A 72 -6.63 2.03 -3.83
CA PHE A 72 -6.36 1.45 -2.51
C PHE A 72 -6.60 -0.06 -2.59
N GLY A 73 -5.55 -0.84 -2.39
CA GLY A 73 -5.58 -2.29 -2.39
C GLY A 73 -5.22 -2.86 -1.03
N ILE A 74 -5.85 -3.98 -0.66
CA ILE A 74 -5.53 -4.74 0.54
C ILE A 74 -5.24 -6.20 0.17
N VAL A 75 -4.21 -6.76 0.79
CA VAL A 75 -3.96 -8.20 0.88
C VAL A 75 -4.03 -8.54 2.34
N ILE A 76 -4.83 -9.53 2.70
CA ILE A 76 -5.02 -9.92 4.09
C ILE A 76 -5.10 -11.43 4.19
N ASP A 77 -4.55 -11.97 5.28
CA ASP A 77 -4.72 -13.36 5.63
C ASP A 77 -6.21 -13.64 5.94
N ASP A 78 -6.71 -14.77 5.44
CA ASP A 78 -8.09 -15.21 5.62
C ASP A 78 -8.42 -15.45 7.11
N GLU A 79 -7.41 -15.80 7.93
CA GLU A 79 -7.60 -15.91 9.39
C GLU A 79 -7.81 -14.57 10.10
N ILE A 80 -7.51 -13.43 9.45
CA ILE A 80 -7.60 -12.09 10.05
C ILE A 80 -8.91 -11.39 9.71
N ALA A 81 -9.47 -11.62 8.52
CA ALA A 81 -10.71 -10.98 8.09
C ALA A 81 -11.58 -11.89 7.22
N ASP A 82 -12.79 -12.19 7.70
CA ASP A 82 -13.77 -13.04 6.99
C ASP A 82 -14.21 -12.45 5.63
N ASP A 83 -14.31 -11.12 5.50
CA ASP A 83 -14.54 -10.42 4.23
C ASP A 83 -13.58 -9.22 4.09
N PRO A 84 -12.49 -9.34 3.32
CA PRO A 84 -11.59 -8.23 3.03
C PRO A 84 -12.29 -7.05 2.35
N HIS A 85 -13.40 -7.27 1.64
CA HIS A 85 -14.14 -6.20 0.99
C HIS A 85 -14.82 -5.27 1.99
N ASP A 86 -15.15 -5.72 3.20
CA ASP A 86 -15.70 -4.85 4.23
C ASP A 86 -14.72 -3.77 4.67
N ILE A 87 -13.41 -4.08 4.63
CA ILE A 87 -12.36 -3.10 4.91
C ILE A 87 -12.27 -2.09 3.76
N ILE A 88 -12.29 -2.57 2.51
CA ILE A 88 -12.24 -1.71 1.32
C ILE A 88 -13.44 -0.76 1.25
N ARG A 89 -14.66 -1.25 1.51
CA ARG A 89 -15.89 -0.43 1.50
C ARG A 89 -15.87 0.71 2.50
N ARG A 90 -15.10 0.57 3.60
CA ARG A 90 -14.95 1.62 4.62
C ARG A 90 -13.92 2.68 4.25
N PHE A 91 -13.03 2.42 3.29
CA PHE A 91 -11.96 3.34 2.95
C PHE A 91 -12.49 4.70 2.47
N GLU A 92 -13.36 4.70 1.46
CA GLU A 92 -13.95 5.90 0.87
C GLU A 92 -14.66 6.79 1.92
N PRO A 93 -15.62 6.29 2.72
CA PRO A 93 -16.32 7.13 3.69
C PRO A 93 -15.41 7.63 4.82
N GLU A 94 -14.41 6.86 5.25
CA GLU A 94 -13.44 7.36 6.24
C GLU A 94 -12.49 8.40 5.65
N PHE A 95 -12.08 8.24 4.39
CA PHE A 95 -11.29 9.24 3.68
C PHE A 95 -12.05 10.55 3.52
N GLU A 96 -13.34 10.50 3.14
CA GLU A 96 -14.20 11.69 3.04
C GLU A 96 -14.31 12.44 4.37
N LYS A 97 -14.45 11.72 5.50
CA LYS A 97 -14.44 12.35 6.84
C LYS A 97 -13.13 13.07 7.11
N LEU A 98 -11.99 12.45 6.76
CA LEU A 98 -10.67 13.07 6.92
C LEU A 98 -10.53 14.32 6.03
N VAL A 99 -11.01 14.27 4.79
CA VAL A 99 -11.04 15.45 3.89
C VAL A 99 -11.89 16.56 4.49
N LEU A 100 -13.09 16.25 4.97
CA LEU A 100 -13.97 17.23 5.61
C LEU A 100 -13.28 17.88 6.83
N LEU A 101 -12.67 17.07 7.71
CA LEU A 101 -11.93 17.59 8.86
C LEU A 101 -10.73 18.45 8.44
N ALA A 102 -9.99 18.05 7.42
CA ALA A 102 -8.87 18.83 6.90
C ALA A 102 -9.32 20.17 6.30
N LEU A 103 -10.49 20.23 5.66
CA LEU A 103 -11.07 21.45 5.10
C LEU A 103 -11.71 22.35 6.18
N MET A 104 -12.20 21.77 7.27
CA MET A 104 -12.76 22.49 8.42
C MET A 104 -11.71 23.00 9.40
N GLY A 105 -10.54 22.35 9.45
CA GLY A 105 -9.38 22.87 10.15
C GLY A 105 -8.97 24.19 9.51
N MET A 106 -9.02 25.29 10.25
CA MET A 106 -8.36 26.52 9.82
C MET A 106 -6.85 26.26 9.88
N TRP A 107 -6.21 26.07 8.73
CA TRP A 107 -4.75 26.04 8.60
C TRP A 107 -4.21 27.46 8.59
#